data_AF-V8NAE6-F1
#
_entry.id   AF-V8NAE6-F1
#
_cell.length_a   1.000
_cell.length_b   1.000
_cell.length_c   1.000
_cell.angle_alpha   90.00
_cell.angle_beta   90.00
_cell.angle_gamma   90.00
#
_symmetry.space_group_name_H-M   'P 1'
#
loop_
_entity.id
_entity.type
_entity.pdbx_description
1 polymer ?
#
loop_
_entity_poly.entity_id
_entity_poly.type
_entity_poly.pdbx_seq_one_letter_code
_entity_poly.pdbx_strand_id
1 'polypeptide(L)'
;MWKRRLLVATLCLLWAGVEAQYERYSFRSFPRDELMPLESAYRYGLDQYSNENWPETVSYLEMSLRLYRLLRDSEAFCHLNCSSVRMEEEKEADRFDGFPELRYFGDMLLRTQCLKRCKQGLPAFRQSQPSREVLEEFQRRDPYKFLMFAYFKTLFVRAVRAYNGENWRTSISDIELALPDFYKAYDDCTAACEGSQEITDFKEFYLSIADHYTEVLKCKLRCEIDLTPVIAGYVVEKFVATMYHYLQFAYYKLNDLKNAAPCVATYMLFDQKDEVMKQNLVYYQYHKDKWGLTDEDFHPRAEAIRYYNITMLQKEMYEFAKEYVMDDEEGEVVEYLDELLEVEDGTQ
;
A
#
# COMPACT_ATOMS: atom_id res chain seq x y z
N MET A 1 44.00 -11.25 -24.28
CA MET A 1 43.78 -11.49 -22.83
C MET A 1 42.60 -10.72 -22.23
N TRP A 2 42.26 -9.51 -22.69
CA TRP A 2 41.13 -8.73 -22.16
C TRP A 2 39.73 -9.31 -22.43
N LYS A 3 39.46 -9.87 -23.61
CA LYS A 3 38.13 -10.43 -23.95
C LYS A 3 37.72 -11.63 -23.08
N ARG A 4 38.67 -12.44 -22.60
CA ARG A 4 38.40 -13.54 -21.66
C ARG A 4 38.11 -13.06 -20.23
N ARG A 5 38.67 -11.93 -19.80
CA ARG A 5 38.39 -11.36 -18.47
C ARG A 5 37.02 -10.68 -18.42
N LEU A 6 36.59 -10.05 -19.51
CA LEU A 6 35.25 -9.47 -19.60
C LEU A 6 34.15 -10.56 -19.58
N LEU A 7 34.35 -11.66 -20.31
CA LEU A 7 33.41 -12.79 -20.35
C LEU A 7 33.23 -13.46 -18.98
N VAL A 8 34.32 -13.60 -18.20
CA VAL A 8 34.25 -14.15 -16.84
C VAL A 8 33.57 -13.18 -15.88
N ALA A 9 33.81 -11.87 -16.00
CA ALA A 9 33.12 -10.87 -15.18
C ALA A 9 31.61 -10.78 -15.49
N THR A 10 31.20 -10.89 -16.76
CA THR A 10 29.79 -10.92 -17.14
C THR A 10 29.10 -12.23 -16.75
N LEU A 11 29.81 -13.36 -16.72
CA LEU A 11 29.26 -14.64 -16.22
C LEU A 11 29.12 -14.65 -14.69
N CYS A 12 30.03 -13.99 -13.95
CA CYS A 12 29.89 -13.84 -12.49
C CYS A 12 28.73 -12.90 -12.11
N LEU A 13 28.44 -11.87 -12.91
CA LEU A 13 27.27 -10.99 -12.67
C LEU A 13 25.92 -11.67 -12.97
N LEU A 14 25.90 -12.72 -13.80
CA LEU A 14 24.71 -13.55 -14.05
C LEU A 14 24.50 -14.65 -13.00
N TRP A 15 25.50 -14.90 -12.14
CA TRP A 15 25.47 -15.87 -11.03
C TRP A 15 25.37 -15.23 -9.64
N ALA A 16 25.35 -13.90 -9.56
CA ALA A 16 24.75 -13.22 -8.43
C ALA A 16 23.24 -13.38 -8.59
N GLY A 17 22.73 -14.57 -8.25
CA GLY A 17 21.33 -14.73 -7.93
C GLY A 17 20.98 -13.59 -6.99
N VAL A 18 19.94 -12.84 -7.33
CA VAL A 18 19.24 -12.05 -6.33
C VAL A 18 18.78 -13.10 -5.32
N GLU A 19 19.58 -13.31 -4.28
CA GLU A 19 19.15 -13.99 -3.06
C GLU A 19 18.03 -13.10 -2.53
N ALA A 20 16.81 -13.33 -3.01
CA ALA A 20 15.62 -12.82 -2.37
C ALA A 20 15.76 -13.21 -0.89
N GLN A 21 15.47 -12.28 0.01
CA GLN A 21 15.79 -12.21 1.44
C GLN A 21 15.33 -13.41 2.33
N TYR A 22 15.07 -14.60 1.77
CA TYR A 22 14.53 -15.78 2.43
C TYR A 22 15.19 -17.10 1.99
N GLU A 23 16.51 -17.14 1.80
CA GLU A 23 17.24 -18.35 1.34
C GLU A 23 17.25 -19.56 2.30
N ARG A 24 16.53 -19.54 3.42
CA ARG A 24 16.34 -20.75 4.27
C ARG A 24 14.91 -21.00 4.73
N TYR A 25 13.91 -20.63 3.92
CA TYR A 25 12.55 -21.09 4.17
C TYR A 25 12.40 -22.59 3.82
N SER A 26 12.05 -23.41 4.81
CA SER A 26 11.63 -24.80 4.60
C SER A 26 10.48 -25.07 5.56
N PHE A 27 9.30 -25.41 5.04
CA PHE A 27 8.13 -25.73 5.85
C PHE A 27 8.35 -26.94 6.79
N ARG A 28 9.36 -27.79 6.49
CA ARG A 28 9.79 -28.91 7.33
C ARG A 28 10.63 -28.47 8.54
N SER A 29 11.22 -27.28 8.48
CA SER A 29 12.11 -26.71 9.50
C SER A 29 11.76 -25.26 9.80
N PHE A 30 10.46 -24.97 9.92
CA PHE A 30 10.00 -23.65 10.33
C PHE A 30 10.49 -23.36 11.77
N PRO A 31 11.02 -22.15 12.06
CA PRO A 31 11.52 -21.81 13.39
C PRO A 31 10.44 -21.98 14.46
N ARG A 32 10.75 -22.67 15.56
CA ARG A 32 9.74 -23.00 16.59
C ARG A 32 9.33 -21.79 17.41
N ASP A 33 10.25 -20.87 17.62
CA ASP A 33 10.09 -19.59 18.29
C ASP A 33 9.17 -18.62 17.52
N GLU A 34 9.07 -18.79 16.21
CA GLU A 34 8.18 -18.00 15.34
C GLU A 34 6.80 -18.66 15.12
N LEU A 35 6.61 -19.90 15.57
CA LEU A 35 5.39 -20.64 15.32
C LEU A 35 4.27 -20.21 16.27
N MET A 36 3.25 -19.56 15.71
CA MET A 36 2.05 -19.15 16.42
C MET A 36 0.83 -19.17 15.49
N PRO A 37 -0.41 -18.99 15.99
CA PRO A 37 -1.56 -18.85 15.13
C PRO A 37 -1.46 -17.65 14.19
N LEU A 38 -1.71 -17.89 12.90
CA LEU A 38 -1.66 -16.86 11.85
C LEU A 38 -2.51 -15.64 12.22
N GLU A 39 -3.75 -15.88 12.61
CA GLU A 39 -4.71 -14.82 12.94
C GLU A 39 -4.28 -14.02 14.17
N SER A 40 -3.65 -14.64 15.16
CA SER A 40 -3.10 -13.93 16.32
C SER A 40 -1.95 -13.01 15.91
N ALA A 41 -1.01 -13.49 15.07
CA ALA A 41 0.10 -12.68 14.59
C ALA A 41 -0.41 -11.47 13.78
N TYR A 42 -1.38 -11.72 12.88
CA TYR A 42 -1.94 -10.70 12.03
C TYR A 42 -2.72 -9.64 12.81
N ARG A 43 -3.64 -10.05 13.69
CA ARG A 43 -4.42 -9.12 14.53
C ARG A 43 -3.53 -8.32 15.47
N TYR A 44 -2.50 -8.92 16.04
CA TYR A 44 -1.52 -8.18 16.84
C TYR A 44 -0.78 -7.15 15.99
N GLY A 45 -0.34 -7.50 14.78
CA GLY A 45 0.25 -6.54 13.84
C GLY A 45 -0.67 -5.36 13.53
N LEU A 46 -1.97 -5.60 13.33
CA LEU A 46 -2.96 -4.54 13.11
C LEU A 46 -3.22 -3.69 14.37
N ASP A 47 -3.23 -4.29 15.56
CA ASP A 47 -3.32 -3.54 16.81
C ASP A 47 -2.12 -2.61 17.00
N GLN A 48 -0.91 -3.10 16.73
CA GLN A 48 0.29 -2.27 16.76
C GLN A 48 0.26 -1.17 15.68
N TYR A 49 -0.33 -1.46 14.51
CA TYR A 49 -0.53 -0.46 13.46
C TYR A 49 -1.44 0.67 13.96
N SER A 50 -2.57 0.32 14.59
CA SER A 50 -3.49 1.30 15.16
C SER A 50 -2.88 2.12 16.29
N ASN A 51 -1.93 1.54 17.03
CA ASN A 51 -1.15 2.21 18.07
C ASN A 51 0.10 2.93 17.53
N GLU A 52 0.27 3.01 16.21
CA GLU A 52 1.40 3.63 15.53
C GLU A 52 2.79 3.05 15.89
N ASN A 53 2.82 1.81 16.35
CA ASN A 53 4.06 1.11 16.67
C ASN A 53 4.61 0.40 15.43
N TRP A 54 5.23 1.19 14.53
CA TRP A 54 5.63 0.74 13.19
C TRP A 54 6.63 -0.43 13.16
N PRO A 55 7.69 -0.48 14.01
CA PRO A 55 8.64 -1.59 13.97
C PRO A 55 7.98 -2.93 14.33
N GLU A 56 7.15 -2.95 15.36
CA GLU A 56 6.39 -4.12 15.81
C GLU A 56 5.33 -4.51 14.78
N THR A 57 4.66 -3.53 14.17
CA THR A 57 3.74 -3.73 13.04
C THR A 57 4.43 -4.47 11.90
N VAL A 58 5.59 -3.98 11.44
CA VAL A 58 6.39 -4.62 10.39
C VAL A 58 6.74 -6.05 10.78
N SER A 59 7.28 -6.24 11.98
CA SER A 59 7.70 -7.56 12.47
C SER A 59 6.55 -8.58 12.47
N TYR A 60 5.39 -8.21 12.98
CA TYR A 60 4.24 -9.13 13.09
C TYR A 60 3.50 -9.32 11.77
N LEU A 61 3.42 -8.31 10.90
CA LEU A 61 2.87 -8.48 9.56
C LEU A 61 3.76 -9.39 8.71
N GLU A 62 5.10 -9.22 8.74
CA GLU A 62 6.03 -10.14 8.09
C GLU A 62 5.92 -11.57 8.66
N MET A 63 5.79 -11.70 9.98
CA MET A 63 5.55 -12.98 10.64
C MET A 63 4.26 -13.63 10.13
N SER A 64 3.18 -12.87 10.07
CA SER A 64 1.89 -13.36 9.58
C SER A 64 1.97 -13.83 8.12
N LEU A 65 2.69 -13.11 7.25
CA LEU A 65 2.94 -13.55 5.87
C LEU A 65 3.73 -14.86 5.79
N ARG A 66 4.75 -15.03 6.65
CA ARG A 66 5.52 -16.28 6.75
C ARG A 66 4.65 -17.45 7.24
N LEU A 67 3.80 -17.22 8.23
CA LEU A 67 2.86 -18.21 8.76
C LEU A 67 1.79 -18.60 7.72
N TYR A 68 1.29 -17.63 6.96
CA TYR A 68 0.37 -17.90 5.86
C TYR A 68 1.02 -18.76 4.77
N ARG A 69 2.25 -18.44 4.39
CA ARG A 69 3.03 -19.28 3.46
C ARG A 69 3.23 -20.70 4.01
N LEU A 70 3.61 -20.84 5.29
CA LEU A 70 3.70 -22.14 5.98
C LEU A 70 2.41 -22.95 5.88
N LEU A 71 1.26 -22.32 6.12
CA LEU A 71 -0.05 -22.96 5.98
C LEU A 71 -0.27 -23.44 4.54
N ARG A 72 -0.12 -22.56 3.55
CA ARG A 72 -0.35 -22.86 2.13
C ARG A 72 0.56 -23.96 1.59
N ASP A 73 1.85 -23.92 1.93
CA ASP A 73 2.82 -24.93 1.50
C ASP A 73 2.56 -26.28 2.18
N SER A 74 2.14 -26.28 3.45
CA SER A 74 1.75 -27.49 4.18
C SER A 74 0.47 -28.13 3.60
N GLU A 75 -0.51 -27.32 3.20
CA GLU A 75 -1.70 -27.78 2.49
C GLU A 75 -1.31 -28.42 1.14
N ALA A 76 -0.55 -27.71 0.33
CA ALA A 76 -0.11 -28.18 -0.98
C ALA A 76 0.65 -29.50 -0.88
N PHE A 77 1.57 -29.62 0.09
CA PHE A 77 2.31 -30.85 0.36
C PHE A 77 1.38 -32.04 0.63
N CYS A 78 0.39 -31.87 1.52
CA CYS A 78 -0.56 -32.94 1.82
C CYS A 78 -1.47 -33.26 0.62
N HIS A 79 -1.94 -32.26 -0.11
CA HIS A 79 -2.81 -32.45 -1.28
C HIS A 79 -2.11 -33.20 -2.42
N LEU A 80 -0.82 -32.94 -2.63
CA LEU A 80 0.02 -33.63 -3.61
C LEU A 80 0.26 -35.09 -3.20
N ASN A 81 0.72 -35.34 -1.97
CA ASN A 81 1.03 -36.70 -1.51
C ASN A 81 -0.19 -37.61 -1.37
N CYS A 82 -1.37 -37.03 -1.13
CA CYS A 82 -2.62 -37.79 -1.04
C CYS A 82 -3.40 -37.83 -2.37
N SER A 83 -2.90 -37.25 -3.46
CA SER A 83 -3.64 -37.13 -4.73
C SER A 83 -3.95 -38.48 -5.40
N SER A 84 -3.05 -39.44 -5.26
CA SER A 84 -3.11 -40.77 -5.89
C SER A 84 -3.73 -41.86 -5.02
N VAL A 85 -4.17 -41.55 -3.80
CA VAL A 85 -4.80 -42.53 -2.90
C VAL A 85 -6.14 -42.99 -3.48
N ARG A 86 -6.32 -44.31 -3.60
CA ARG A 86 -7.52 -44.97 -4.15
C ARG A 86 -7.83 -46.23 -3.35
N MET A 87 -9.06 -46.74 -3.46
CA MET A 87 -9.43 -48.05 -2.91
C MET A 87 -8.59 -49.15 -3.56
N GLU A 88 -8.05 -50.07 -2.75
CA GLU A 88 -7.29 -51.22 -3.26
C GLU A 88 -8.22 -52.16 -4.05
N GLU A 89 -7.77 -52.57 -5.23
CA GLU A 89 -8.56 -53.38 -6.17
C GLU A 89 -8.83 -54.81 -5.65
N GLU A 90 -8.07 -55.30 -4.68
CA GLU A 90 -8.01 -56.75 -4.40
C GLU A 90 -9.09 -57.29 -3.43
N LYS A 91 -9.86 -56.46 -2.70
CA LYS A 91 -10.86 -56.97 -1.72
C LYS A 91 -12.17 -56.19 -1.56
N GLU A 92 -12.22 -54.90 -1.88
CA GLU A 92 -13.42 -54.06 -1.67
C GLU A 92 -13.99 -53.45 -2.95
N ALA A 93 -13.25 -53.49 -4.07
CA ALA A 93 -13.69 -52.94 -5.36
C ALA A 93 -14.92 -53.69 -5.93
N ASP A 94 -14.95 -55.02 -5.79
CA ASP A 94 -16.06 -55.86 -6.31
C ASP A 94 -17.42 -55.54 -5.69
N ARG A 95 -17.47 -54.96 -4.48
CA ARG A 95 -18.73 -54.68 -3.78
C ARG A 95 -19.50 -53.51 -4.39
N PHE A 96 -18.79 -52.56 -4.99
CA PHE A 96 -19.36 -51.34 -5.57
C PHE A 96 -19.10 -51.25 -7.08
N ASP A 97 -18.70 -52.34 -7.72
CA ASP A 97 -18.23 -52.35 -9.11
C ASP A 97 -19.33 -51.93 -10.11
N GLY A 98 -20.61 -52.15 -9.75
CA GLY A 98 -21.77 -51.68 -10.51
C GLY A 98 -22.19 -50.22 -10.26
N PHE A 99 -21.54 -49.49 -9.34
CA PHE A 99 -21.92 -48.14 -8.91
C PHE A 99 -20.70 -47.19 -8.88
N PRO A 100 -20.34 -46.58 -10.03
CA PRO A 100 -19.17 -45.69 -10.14
C PRO A 100 -19.16 -44.53 -9.15
N GLU A 101 -20.34 -44.00 -8.80
CA GLU A 101 -20.51 -42.90 -7.85
C GLU A 101 -20.08 -43.29 -6.43
N LEU A 102 -20.40 -44.53 -6.00
CA LEU A 102 -20.01 -45.04 -4.69
C LEU A 102 -18.52 -45.34 -4.61
N ARG A 103 -17.93 -45.83 -5.71
CA ARG A 103 -16.47 -46.01 -5.83
C ARG A 103 -15.73 -44.67 -5.71
N TYR A 104 -16.20 -43.64 -6.42
CA TYR A 104 -15.66 -42.29 -6.30
C TYR A 104 -15.77 -41.72 -4.88
N PHE A 105 -16.91 -41.95 -4.22
CA PHE A 105 -17.09 -41.55 -2.82
C PHE A 105 -16.10 -42.26 -1.90
N GLY A 106 -15.86 -43.56 -2.10
CA GLY A 106 -14.84 -44.32 -1.37
C GLY A 106 -13.42 -43.76 -1.55
N ASP A 107 -13.03 -43.46 -2.80
CA ASP A 107 -11.74 -42.80 -3.10
C ASP A 107 -11.62 -41.43 -2.43
N MET A 108 -12.71 -40.64 -2.42
CA MET A 108 -12.77 -39.34 -1.74
C MET A 108 -12.59 -39.49 -0.22
N LEU A 109 -13.22 -40.49 0.40
CA LEU A 109 -13.06 -40.80 1.83
C LEU A 109 -11.64 -41.24 2.17
N LEU A 110 -11.01 -42.09 1.35
CA LEU A 110 -9.63 -42.51 1.56
C LEU A 110 -8.64 -41.35 1.40
N ARG A 111 -8.83 -40.49 0.39
CA ARG A 111 -8.06 -39.26 0.25
C ARG A 111 -8.25 -38.34 1.45
N THR A 112 -9.49 -38.21 1.96
CA THR A 112 -9.78 -37.44 3.18
C THR A 112 -9.07 -38.00 4.40
N GLN A 113 -9.05 -39.32 4.58
CA GLN A 113 -8.32 -39.97 5.66
C GLN A 113 -6.81 -39.73 5.56
N CYS A 114 -6.23 -39.84 4.36
CA CYS A 114 -4.84 -39.49 4.09
C CYS A 114 -4.54 -38.04 4.46
N LEU A 115 -5.37 -37.10 4.01
CA LEU A 115 -5.22 -35.67 4.30
C LEU A 115 -5.28 -35.39 5.82
N LYS A 116 -6.24 -35.99 6.54
CA LYS A 116 -6.34 -35.85 8.00
C LYS A 116 -5.05 -36.30 8.70
N ARG A 117 -4.52 -37.48 8.35
CA ARG A 117 -3.27 -38.00 8.92
C ARG A 117 -2.06 -37.14 8.56
N CYS A 118 -1.95 -36.70 7.31
CA CYS A 118 -0.88 -35.83 6.85
C CYS A 118 -0.87 -34.48 7.59
N LYS A 119 -2.04 -33.82 7.67
CA LYS A 119 -2.17 -32.52 8.34
C LYS A 119 -1.83 -32.61 9.83
N GLN A 120 -2.26 -33.66 10.53
CA GLN A 120 -1.90 -33.89 11.96
C GLN A 120 -0.38 -33.93 12.21
N GLY A 121 0.41 -34.35 11.23
CA GLY A 121 1.86 -34.42 11.34
C GLY A 121 2.59 -33.08 11.22
N LEU A 122 1.96 -32.05 10.64
CA LEU A 122 2.64 -30.81 10.27
C LEU A 122 2.43 -29.68 11.29
N PRO A 123 3.45 -28.85 11.58
CA PRO A 123 3.36 -27.77 12.55
C PRO A 123 2.26 -26.75 12.26
N ALA A 124 1.99 -26.46 10.98
CA ALA A 124 0.98 -25.48 10.56
C ALA A 124 -0.44 -25.80 11.08
N PHE A 125 -0.78 -27.09 11.17
CA PHE A 125 -2.12 -27.53 11.60
C PHE A 125 -2.20 -27.88 13.09
N ARG A 126 -1.09 -27.70 13.84
CA ARG A 126 -1.12 -27.73 15.31
C ARG A 126 -1.61 -26.40 15.90
N GLN A 127 -1.60 -25.34 15.09
CA GLN A 127 -2.12 -24.02 15.44
C GLN A 127 -3.62 -23.92 15.16
N SER A 128 -4.29 -22.96 15.80
CA SER A 128 -5.68 -22.65 15.47
C SER A 128 -5.79 -22.16 14.03
N GLN A 129 -6.79 -22.67 13.31
CA GLN A 129 -7.03 -22.27 11.93
C GLN A 129 -7.53 -20.82 11.89
N PRO A 130 -7.05 -20.02 10.93
CA PRO A 130 -7.54 -18.66 10.72
C PRO A 130 -9.00 -18.65 10.27
N SER A 131 -9.72 -17.58 10.61
CA SER A 131 -11.06 -17.32 10.11
C SER A 131 -11.10 -17.15 8.58
N ARG A 132 -12.28 -17.36 7.98
CA ARG A 132 -12.50 -17.18 6.53
C ARG A 132 -12.17 -15.75 6.08
N GLU A 133 -12.56 -14.77 6.88
CA GLU A 133 -12.30 -13.35 6.64
C GLU A 133 -10.80 -13.06 6.51
N VAL A 134 -10.00 -13.49 7.50
CA VAL A 134 -8.53 -13.35 7.45
C VAL A 134 -7.94 -14.06 6.25
N LEU A 135 -8.38 -15.27 5.93
CA LEU A 135 -7.88 -15.98 4.74
C LEU A 135 -8.17 -15.20 3.43
N GLU A 136 -9.31 -14.56 3.32
CA GLU A 136 -9.67 -13.73 2.17
C GLU A 136 -8.81 -12.47 2.07
N GLU A 137 -8.53 -11.80 3.19
CA GLU A 137 -7.61 -10.65 3.23
C GLU A 137 -6.20 -11.02 2.75
N PHE A 138 -5.67 -12.16 3.20
CA PHE A 138 -4.37 -12.66 2.73
C PHE A 138 -4.38 -13.05 1.24
N GLN A 139 -5.49 -13.58 0.73
CA GLN A 139 -5.66 -13.85 -0.70
C GLN A 139 -5.70 -12.55 -1.53
N ARG A 140 -6.34 -11.50 -0.99
CA ARG A 140 -6.35 -10.14 -1.56
C ARG A 140 -5.04 -9.38 -1.37
N ARG A 141 -4.09 -9.94 -0.62
CA ARG A 141 -2.79 -9.34 -0.29
C ARG A 141 -2.90 -8.08 0.55
N ASP A 142 -3.97 -7.95 1.34
CA ASP A 142 -4.19 -6.80 2.21
C ASP A 142 -3.06 -6.56 3.24
N PRO A 143 -2.43 -7.59 3.84
CA PRO A 143 -1.29 -7.38 4.74
C PRO A 143 -0.13 -6.57 4.14
N TYR A 144 0.07 -6.65 2.81
CA TYR A 144 1.12 -5.89 2.13
C TYR A 144 0.84 -4.38 2.11
N LYS A 145 -0.43 -3.97 2.13
CA LYS A 145 -0.84 -2.56 2.21
C LYS A 145 -0.38 -1.95 3.54
N PHE A 146 -0.72 -2.61 4.64
CA PHE A 146 -0.30 -2.21 5.99
C PHE A 146 1.22 -2.27 6.17
N LEU A 147 1.88 -3.26 5.57
CA LEU A 147 3.33 -3.42 5.66
C LEU A 147 4.07 -2.30 4.91
N MET A 148 3.63 -1.96 3.68
CA MET A 148 4.19 -0.85 2.91
C MET A 148 4.05 0.46 3.68
N PHE A 149 2.89 0.68 4.29
CA PHE A 149 2.62 1.83 5.13
C PHE A 149 3.59 1.93 6.31
N ALA A 150 3.75 0.84 7.05
CA ALA A 150 4.61 0.79 8.21
C ALA A 150 6.09 0.99 7.84
N TYR A 151 6.55 0.50 6.69
CA TYR A 151 7.92 0.73 6.22
C TYR A 151 8.22 2.20 5.95
N PHE A 152 7.40 2.90 5.15
CA PHE A 152 7.72 4.30 4.84
C PHE A 152 7.61 5.18 6.09
N LYS A 153 6.63 4.92 6.98
CA LYS A 153 6.54 5.63 8.26
C LYS A 153 7.77 5.40 9.14
N THR A 154 8.29 4.17 9.16
CA THR A 154 9.54 3.85 9.86
C THR A 154 10.73 4.62 9.27
N LEU A 155 10.84 4.66 7.94
CA LEU A 155 11.88 5.42 7.24
C LEU A 155 11.78 6.92 7.55
N PHE A 156 10.60 7.50 7.48
CA PHE A 156 10.40 8.92 7.77
C PHE A 156 10.75 9.26 9.24
N VAL A 157 10.28 8.45 10.22
CA VAL A 157 10.61 8.68 11.63
C VAL A 157 12.12 8.55 11.88
N ARG A 158 12.77 7.56 11.25
CA ARG A 158 14.24 7.39 11.32
C ARG A 158 14.97 8.57 10.69
N ALA A 159 14.50 9.06 9.56
CA ALA A 159 15.03 10.23 8.88
C ALA A 159 14.96 11.50 9.74
N VAL A 160 13.81 11.75 10.38
CA VAL A 160 13.61 12.92 11.26
C VAL A 160 14.53 12.83 12.48
N ARG A 161 14.69 11.64 13.07
CA ARG A 161 15.64 11.43 14.17
C ARG A 161 17.08 11.67 13.73
N ALA A 162 17.46 11.16 12.54
CA ALA A 162 18.79 11.37 11.97
C ALA A 162 19.05 12.86 11.66
N TYR A 163 18.04 13.57 11.13
CA TYR A 163 18.09 15.00 10.88
C TYR A 163 18.35 15.80 12.17
N ASN A 164 17.58 15.52 13.22
CA ASN A 164 17.75 16.19 14.52
C ASN A 164 19.09 15.83 15.20
N GLY A 165 19.67 14.68 14.86
CA GLY A 165 21.00 14.25 15.29
C GLY A 165 22.14 14.70 14.36
N GLU A 166 21.88 15.60 13.42
CA GLU A 166 22.83 16.11 12.40
C GLU A 166 23.47 15.02 11.51
N ASN A 167 22.89 13.82 11.46
CA ASN A 167 23.29 12.78 10.54
C ASN A 167 22.59 12.97 9.19
N TRP A 168 23.07 13.95 8.43
CA TRP A 168 22.49 14.35 7.14
C TRP A 168 22.46 13.22 6.12
N ARG A 169 23.49 12.36 6.10
CA ARG A 169 23.58 11.25 5.13
C ARG A 169 22.46 10.23 5.33
N THR A 170 22.23 9.82 6.57
CA THR A 170 21.14 8.88 6.89
C THR A 170 19.78 9.54 6.69
N SER A 171 19.62 10.81 7.05
CA SER A 171 18.38 11.55 6.80
C SER A 171 18.04 11.57 5.31
N ILE A 172 19.01 11.88 4.44
CA ILE A 172 18.84 11.85 2.98
C ILE A 172 18.46 10.45 2.51
N SER A 173 19.26 9.42 2.86
CA SER A 173 19.00 8.06 2.38
C SER A 173 17.62 7.55 2.76
N ASP A 174 17.16 7.89 3.95
CA ASP A 174 15.87 7.42 4.46
C ASP A 174 14.69 8.15 3.80
N ILE A 175 14.80 9.47 3.55
CA ILE A 175 13.71 10.22 2.90
C ILE A 175 13.63 9.92 1.41
N GLU A 176 14.77 9.77 0.73
CA GLU A 176 14.80 9.35 -0.68
C GLU A 176 14.18 7.95 -0.88
N LEU A 177 14.19 7.09 0.15
CA LEU A 177 13.45 5.82 0.14
C LEU A 177 11.98 5.98 0.56
N ALA A 178 11.68 6.86 1.52
CA ALA A 178 10.33 7.07 2.00
C ALA A 178 9.39 7.73 0.97
N LEU A 179 9.90 8.67 0.16
CA LEU A 179 9.12 9.37 -0.87
C LEU A 179 8.46 8.43 -1.90
N PRO A 180 9.20 7.55 -2.61
CA PRO A 180 8.58 6.64 -3.57
C PRO A 180 7.61 5.65 -2.90
N ASP A 181 7.91 5.19 -1.68
CA ASP A 181 7.00 4.32 -0.93
C ASP A 181 5.71 5.05 -0.52
N PHE A 182 5.80 6.32 -0.12
CA PHE A 182 4.63 7.16 0.14
C PHE A 182 3.78 7.34 -1.12
N TYR A 183 4.38 7.71 -2.26
CA TYR A 183 3.62 7.89 -3.51
C TYR A 183 2.93 6.60 -3.95
N LYS A 184 3.59 5.45 -3.75
CA LYS A 184 2.98 4.16 -4.01
C LYS A 184 1.82 3.87 -3.06
N ALA A 185 1.98 4.12 -1.77
CA ALA A 185 0.91 3.96 -0.79
C ALA A 185 -0.28 4.90 -1.08
N TYR A 186 -0.01 6.09 -1.60
CA TYR A 186 -1.03 7.03 -2.07
C TYR A 186 -1.76 6.52 -3.31
N ASP A 187 -1.04 6.05 -4.33
CA ASP A 187 -1.64 5.43 -5.53
C ASP A 187 -2.51 4.22 -5.15
N ASP A 188 -2.03 3.37 -4.22
CA ASP A 188 -2.79 2.22 -3.70
C ASP A 188 -4.05 2.65 -2.92
N CYS A 189 -3.96 3.71 -2.10
CA CYS A 189 -5.10 4.27 -1.37
C CYS A 189 -6.17 4.82 -2.32
N THR A 190 -5.77 5.62 -3.31
CA THR A 190 -6.71 6.21 -4.28
C THR A 190 -7.39 5.17 -5.15
N ALA A 191 -6.69 4.08 -5.52
CA ALA A 191 -7.28 2.94 -6.21
C ALA A 191 -8.28 2.19 -5.33
N ALA A 192 -8.02 2.07 -4.02
CA ALA A 192 -8.92 1.41 -3.08
C ALA A 192 -10.25 2.17 -2.89
N CYS A 193 -10.27 3.49 -3.10
CA CYS A 193 -11.49 4.29 -3.05
C CYS A 193 -12.52 3.93 -4.14
N GLU A 194 -12.12 3.29 -5.24
CA GLU A 194 -13.02 2.82 -6.32
C GLU A 194 -13.55 1.40 -6.07
N GLY A 195 -13.47 0.92 -4.83
CA GLY A 195 -13.94 -0.41 -4.44
C GLY A 195 -15.46 -0.58 -4.46
N SER A 196 -15.92 -1.80 -4.22
CA SER A 196 -17.36 -2.10 -4.12
C SER A 196 -17.99 -1.40 -2.91
N GLN A 197 -19.08 -0.65 -3.14
CA GLN A 197 -19.84 0.02 -2.09
C GLN A 197 -21.27 -0.57 -1.99
N GLU A 198 -21.82 -0.62 -0.78
CA GLU A 198 -23.21 -0.99 -0.55
C GLU A 198 -24.13 0.17 -0.93
N ILE A 199 -25.09 -0.09 -1.82
CA ILE A 199 -26.13 0.89 -2.19
C ILE A 199 -27.20 0.85 -1.09
N THR A 200 -27.16 1.82 -0.18
CA THR A 200 -28.09 1.88 0.96
C THR A 200 -29.40 2.58 0.63
N ASP A 201 -29.43 3.42 -0.41
CA ASP A 201 -30.57 4.27 -0.73
C ASP A 201 -30.86 4.27 -2.25
N PHE A 202 -32.14 4.20 -2.61
CA PHE A 202 -32.57 4.16 -4.01
C PHE A 202 -32.90 5.59 -4.49
N LYS A 203 -31.89 6.30 -5.00
CA LYS A 203 -32.07 7.58 -5.70
C LYS A 203 -32.27 7.36 -7.21
N GLU A 204 -32.67 8.42 -7.93
CA GLU A 204 -32.67 8.40 -9.39
C GLU A 204 -31.26 8.20 -9.95
N PHE A 205 -31.17 7.63 -11.16
CA PHE A 205 -29.91 7.16 -11.75
C PHE A 205 -28.76 8.18 -11.69
N TYR A 206 -28.99 9.43 -12.11
CA TYR A 206 -27.93 10.45 -12.12
C TYR A 206 -27.53 10.91 -10.72
N LEU A 207 -28.47 11.00 -9.78
CA LEU A 207 -28.19 11.35 -8.38
C LEU A 207 -27.37 10.27 -7.70
N SER A 208 -27.75 8.99 -7.86
CA SER A 208 -26.97 7.86 -7.33
C SER A 208 -25.53 7.83 -7.86
N ILE A 209 -25.34 8.13 -9.16
CA ILE A 209 -24.01 8.17 -9.75
C ILE A 209 -23.24 9.38 -9.20
N ALA A 210 -23.84 10.56 -9.19
CA ALA A 210 -23.18 11.79 -8.73
C ALA A 210 -22.74 11.66 -7.26
N ASP A 211 -23.60 11.16 -6.38
CA ASP A 211 -23.27 10.90 -4.98
C ASP A 211 -22.10 9.93 -4.84
N HIS A 212 -22.14 8.81 -5.57
CA HIS A 212 -21.09 7.80 -5.51
C HIS A 212 -19.74 8.39 -5.97
N TYR A 213 -19.70 9.10 -7.10
CA TYR A 213 -18.47 9.74 -7.56
C TYR A 213 -17.97 10.82 -6.58
N THR A 214 -18.88 11.56 -5.93
CA THR A 214 -18.54 12.57 -4.92
C THR A 214 -17.91 11.93 -3.69
N GLU A 215 -18.46 10.81 -3.20
CA GLU A 215 -17.89 10.07 -2.07
C GLU A 215 -16.55 9.39 -2.44
N VAL A 216 -16.40 8.88 -3.67
CA VAL A 216 -15.10 8.38 -4.16
C VAL A 216 -14.06 9.50 -4.18
N LEU A 217 -14.41 10.69 -4.68
CA LEU A 217 -13.50 11.85 -4.68
C LEU A 217 -13.12 12.27 -3.26
N LYS A 218 -14.09 12.33 -2.34
CA LYS A 218 -13.87 12.62 -0.92
C LYS A 218 -12.92 11.61 -0.28
N CYS A 219 -13.07 10.32 -0.57
CA CYS A 219 -12.14 9.28 -0.13
C CYS A 219 -10.72 9.54 -0.67
N LYS A 220 -10.57 9.80 -1.97
CA LYS A 220 -9.27 10.07 -2.59
C LYS A 220 -8.56 11.28 -1.97
N LEU A 221 -9.30 12.35 -1.69
CA LEU A 221 -8.75 13.56 -1.05
C LEU A 221 -8.29 13.34 0.39
N ARG A 222 -8.82 12.33 1.07
CA ARG A 222 -8.39 11.96 2.43
C ARG A 222 -7.13 11.11 2.47
N CYS A 223 -6.72 10.50 1.35
CA CYS A 223 -5.56 9.61 1.32
C CYS A 223 -4.29 10.25 1.88
N GLU A 224 -3.95 11.51 1.54
CA GLU A 224 -2.75 12.15 2.12
C GLU A 224 -2.84 12.28 3.65
N ILE A 225 -3.99 12.71 4.16
CA ILE A 225 -4.24 12.90 5.60
C ILE A 225 -4.17 11.56 6.32
N ASP A 226 -4.90 10.57 5.82
CA ASP A 226 -4.95 9.23 6.41
C ASP A 226 -3.58 8.54 6.35
N LEU A 227 -2.75 8.87 5.34
CA LEU A 227 -1.41 8.33 5.20
C LEU A 227 -0.34 9.06 6.03
N THR A 228 -0.59 10.30 6.44
CA THR A 228 0.38 11.14 7.14
C THR A 228 0.73 10.53 8.51
N PRO A 229 2.02 10.47 8.91
CA PRO A 229 2.42 10.05 10.24
C PRO A 229 2.09 11.11 11.30
N VAL A 230 1.66 10.63 12.46
CA VAL A 230 1.67 11.42 13.69
C VAL A 230 3.02 11.19 14.37
N ILE A 231 3.71 12.28 14.72
CA ILE A 231 4.99 12.24 15.43
C ILE A 231 4.81 12.93 16.77
N ALA A 232 5.06 12.18 17.85
CA ALA A 232 4.92 12.68 19.23
C ALA A 232 3.55 13.32 19.53
N GLY A 233 2.48 12.80 18.92
CA GLY A 233 1.11 13.30 19.09
C GLY A 233 0.69 14.42 18.15
N TYR A 234 1.57 14.87 17.23
CA TYR A 234 1.27 15.90 16.24
C TYR A 234 1.27 15.34 14.82
N VAL A 235 0.20 15.61 14.06
CA VAL A 235 0.16 15.32 12.62
C VAL A 235 1.14 16.23 11.91
N VAL A 236 1.95 15.68 11.02
CA VAL A 236 2.86 16.49 10.19
C VAL A 236 2.05 17.24 9.14
N GLU A 237 1.94 18.56 9.30
CA GLU A 237 1.28 19.41 8.30
C GLU A 237 2.07 19.44 6.98
N LYS A 238 1.35 19.38 5.84
CA LYS A 238 1.95 19.42 4.49
C LYS A 238 3.03 18.35 4.32
N PHE A 239 2.69 17.11 4.64
CA PHE A 239 3.62 15.99 4.78
C PHE A 239 4.60 15.83 3.62
N VAL A 240 4.08 15.89 2.38
CA VAL A 240 4.92 15.79 1.17
C VAL A 240 5.91 16.95 1.08
N ALA A 241 5.47 18.17 1.34
CA ALA A 241 6.35 19.34 1.39
C ALA A 241 7.42 19.17 2.48
N THR A 242 7.04 18.70 3.67
CA THR A 242 7.98 18.49 4.78
C THR A 242 9.13 17.54 4.41
N MET A 243 8.86 16.46 3.67
CA MET A 243 9.92 15.56 3.17
C MET A 243 10.93 16.30 2.29
N TYR A 244 10.47 17.17 1.38
CA TYR A 244 11.36 17.98 0.55
C TYR A 244 12.13 19.06 1.32
N HIS A 245 11.53 19.64 2.37
CA HIS A 245 12.25 20.55 3.26
C HIS A 245 13.42 19.86 3.97
N TYR A 246 13.20 18.66 4.53
CA TYR A 246 14.27 17.89 5.15
C TYR A 246 15.38 17.52 4.16
N LEU A 247 15.02 17.04 2.95
CA LEU A 247 16.00 16.74 1.91
C LEU A 247 16.81 17.97 1.51
N GLN A 248 16.14 19.08 1.23
CA GLN A 248 16.74 20.34 0.83
C GLN A 248 17.82 20.78 1.83
N PHE A 249 17.47 20.83 3.12
CA PHE A 249 18.40 21.25 4.15
C PHE A 249 19.55 20.26 4.34
N ALA A 250 19.26 18.95 4.34
CA ALA A 250 20.29 17.93 4.51
C ALA A 250 21.29 17.92 3.34
N TYR A 251 20.81 18.04 2.09
CA TYR A 251 21.67 18.17 0.91
C TYR A 251 22.54 19.44 0.97
N TYR A 252 21.95 20.56 1.39
CA TYR A 252 22.69 21.80 1.62
C TYR A 252 23.83 21.63 2.64
N LYS A 253 23.56 20.96 3.77
CA LYS A 253 24.57 20.68 4.80
C LYS A 253 25.71 19.79 4.31
N LEU A 254 25.47 18.96 3.29
CA LEU A 254 26.49 18.15 2.62
C LEU A 254 27.12 18.84 1.39
N ASN A 255 26.78 20.11 1.14
CA ASN A 255 27.22 20.87 -0.03
C ASN A 255 26.84 20.21 -1.37
N ASP A 256 25.72 19.49 -1.40
CA ASP A 256 25.13 18.90 -2.60
C ASP A 256 23.98 19.79 -3.11
N LEU A 257 24.37 20.92 -3.71
CA LEU A 257 23.42 21.93 -4.13
C LEU A 257 22.61 21.50 -5.37
N LYS A 258 23.15 20.54 -6.14
CA LYS A 258 22.49 19.95 -7.31
C LYS A 258 21.23 19.20 -6.93
N ASN A 259 21.23 18.53 -5.78
CA ASN A 259 20.03 17.88 -5.25
C ASN A 259 19.21 18.79 -4.32
N ALA A 260 19.84 19.79 -3.68
CA ALA A 260 19.12 20.73 -2.82
C ALA A 260 18.19 21.68 -3.60
N ALA A 261 18.65 22.22 -4.73
CA ALA A 261 17.89 23.15 -5.57
C ALA A 261 16.54 22.60 -6.06
N PRO A 262 16.45 21.39 -6.64
CA PRO A 262 15.16 20.83 -7.07
C PRO A 262 14.25 20.53 -5.87
N CYS A 263 14.79 20.20 -4.69
CA CYS A 263 13.98 20.01 -3.49
C CYS A 263 13.33 21.32 -3.01
N VAL A 264 14.04 22.47 -3.07
CA VAL A 264 13.41 23.77 -2.80
C VAL A 264 12.28 24.05 -3.79
N ALA A 265 12.55 23.89 -5.09
CA ALA A 265 11.56 24.12 -6.13
C ALA A 265 10.33 23.22 -5.92
N THR A 266 10.55 21.97 -5.52
CA THR A 266 9.50 21.02 -5.21
C THR A 266 8.70 21.41 -3.98
N TYR A 267 9.33 21.88 -2.90
CA TYR A 267 8.61 22.41 -1.75
C TYR A 267 7.70 23.57 -2.13
N MET A 268 8.23 24.50 -2.93
CA MET A 268 7.49 25.69 -3.39
C MET A 268 6.26 25.34 -4.23
N LEU A 269 6.18 24.14 -4.82
CA LEU A 269 4.98 23.65 -5.50
C LEU A 269 3.82 23.47 -4.52
N PHE A 270 4.10 22.96 -3.32
CA PHE A 270 3.10 22.64 -2.29
C PHE A 270 2.80 23.80 -1.35
N ASP A 271 3.81 24.63 -1.05
CA ASP A 271 3.63 25.78 -0.16
C ASP A 271 4.30 27.04 -0.69
N GLN A 272 3.56 27.75 -1.53
CA GLN A 272 3.97 29.04 -2.07
C GLN A 272 3.87 30.19 -1.06
N LYS A 273 3.39 29.98 0.16
CA LYS A 273 3.25 31.04 1.17
C LYS A 273 4.39 31.05 2.18
N ASP A 274 5.23 30.02 2.18
CA ASP A 274 6.38 29.93 3.07
C ASP A 274 7.49 30.91 2.66
N GLU A 275 7.64 31.98 3.44
CA GLU A 275 8.65 33.02 3.21
C GLU A 275 10.08 32.53 3.41
N VAL A 276 10.32 31.56 4.30
CA VAL A 276 11.67 31.00 4.54
C VAL A 276 12.12 30.20 3.34
N MET A 277 11.24 29.34 2.81
CA MET A 277 11.59 28.55 1.63
C MET A 277 11.74 29.41 0.37
N LYS A 278 10.92 30.47 0.21
CA LYS A 278 11.13 31.47 -0.86
C LYS A 278 12.52 32.09 -0.80
N GLN A 279 12.95 32.49 0.39
CA GLN A 279 14.28 33.07 0.57
C GLN A 279 15.38 32.06 0.24
N ASN A 280 15.22 30.79 0.60
CA ASN A 280 16.15 29.73 0.23
C ASN A 280 16.24 29.55 -1.29
N LEU A 281 15.10 29.61 -2.01
CA LEU A 281 15.07 29.52 -3.47
C LEU A 281 15.85 30.66 -4.11
N VAL A 282 15.57 31.90 -3.68
CA VAL A 282 16.25 33.10 -4.19
C VAL A 282 17.75 33.05 -3.87
N TYR A 283 18.13 32.56 -2.68
CA TYR A 283 19.52 32.39 -2.28
C TYR A 283 20.27 31.44 -3.22
N TYR A 284 19.66 30.31 -3.58
CA TYR A 284 20.25 29.33 -4.50
C TYR A 284 20.36 29.88 -5.93
N GLN A 285 19.33 30.58 -6.39
CA GLN A 285 19.33 31.24 -7.70
C GLN A 285 20.41 32.32 -7.79
N TYR A 286 20.58 33.13 -6.74
CA TYR A 286 21.58 34.19 -6.69
C TYR A 286 23.02 33.64 -6.73
N HIS A 287 23.27 32.48 -6.13
CA HIS A 287 24.57 31.84 -6.11
C HIS A 287 24.74 30.73 -7.17
N LYS A 288 23.88 30.69 -8.19
CA LYS A 288 23.87 29.60 -9.17
C LYS A 288 25.23 29.38 -9.85
N ASP A 289 25.87 30.45 -10.31
CA ASP A 289 27.16 30.38 -11.02
C ASP A 289 28.29 29.89 -10.09
N LYS A 290 28.25 30.32 -8.81
CA LYS A 290 29.23 29.91 -7.80
C LYS A 290 29.16 28.41 -7.52
N TRP A 291 27.98 27.81 -7.64
CA TRP A 291 27.74 26.42 -7.31
C TRP A 291 27.53 25.52 -8.54
N GLY A 292 27.74 26.05 -9.73
CA GLY A 292 27.57 25.31 -10.99
C GLY A 292 26.13 24.85 -11.23
N LEU A 293 25.16 25.57 -10.67
CA LEU A 293 23.74 25.34 -10.92
C LEU A 293 23.33 25.98 -12.24
N THR A 294 22.34 25.37 -12.88
CA THR A 294 21.71 25.77 -14.13
C THR A 294 20.25 26.04 -13.87
N ASP A 295 19.56 26.70 -14.81
CA ASP A 295 18.12 26.96 -14.66
C ASP A 295 17.31 25.64 -14.62
N GLU A 296 17.85 24.54 -15.16
CA GLU A 296 17.23 23.22 -15.10
C GLU A 296 17.16 22.65 -13.66
N ASP A 297 18.12 23.00 -12.80
CA ASP A 297 18.18 22.52 -11.41
C ASP A 297 17.08 23.12 -10.52
N PHE A 298 16.34 24.11 -11.01
CA PHE A 298 15.25 24.79 -10.29
C PHE A 298 13.87 24.30 -10.72
N HIS A 299 13.77 23.18 -11.41
CA HIS A 299 12.51 22.52 -11.66
C HIS A 299 12.12 21.60 -10.49
N PRO A 300 10.83 21.58 -10.10
CA PRO A 300 10.32 20.57 -9.18
C PRO A 300 10.57 19.15 -9.72
N ARG A 301 10.70 18.17 -8.82
CA ARG A 301 10.87 16.77 -9.20
C ARG A 301 9.62 16.24 -9.90
N ALA A 302 9.81 15.37 -10.90
CA ALA A 302 8.74 14.91 -11.78
C ALA A 302 7.64 14.14 -11.03
N GLU A 303 8.01 13.31 -10.05
CA GLU A 303 7.09 12.57 -9.20
C GLU A 303 6.19 13.51 -8.37
N ALA A 304 6.74 14.62 -7.87
CA ALA A 304 5.98 15.62 -7.13
C ALA A 304 5.04 16.43 -8.02
N ILE A 305 5.45 16.75 -9.25
CA ILE A 305 4.59 17.42 -10.24
C ILE A 305 3.38 16.54 -10.57
N ARG A 306 3.61 15.26 -10.85
CA ARG A 306 2.53 14.30 -11.12
C ARG A 306 1.56 14.25 -9.93
N TYR A 307 2.09 14.09 -8.72
CA TYR A 307 1.28 14.06 -7.50
C TYR A 307 0.45 15.33 -7.34
N TYR A 308 1.09 16.51 -7.39
CA TYR A 308 0.42 17.80 -7.22
C TYR A 308 -0.71 18.01 -8.24
N ASN A 309 -0.45 17.74 -9.52
CA ASN A 309 -1.45 17.93 -10.58
C ASN A 309 -2.68 17.05 -10.36
N ILE A 310 -2.48 15.77 -10.00
CA ILE A 310 -3.58 14.84 -9.74
C ILE A 310 -4.40 15.30 -8.54
N THR A 311 -3.74 15.63 -7.41
CA THR A 311 -4.43 16.04 -6.19
C THR A 311 -5.20 17.35 -6.37
N MET A 312 -4.64 18.31 -7.11
CA MET A 312 -5.31 19.57 -7.43
C MET A 312 -6.56 19.36 -8.28
N LEU A 313 -6.46 18.58 -9.37
CA LEU A 313 -7.61 18.28 -10.24
C LEU A 313 -8.72 17.51 -9.51
N GLN A 314 -8.34 16.55 -8.65
CA GLN A 314 -9.30 15.84 -7.81
C GLN A 314 -10.04 16.77 -6.85
N LYS A 315 -9.31 17.73 -6.26
CA LYS A 315 -9.90 18.72 -5.35
C LYS A 315 -10.83 19.67 -6.08
N GLU A 316 -10.43 20.19 -7.23
CA GLU A 316 -11.28 21.05 -8.07
C GLU A 316 -12.58 20.34 -8.47
N MET A 317 -12.49 19.07 -8.89
CA MET A 317 -13.67 18.27 -9.22
C MET A 317 -14.56 18.00 -8.01
N TYR A 318 -13.99 17.79 -6.83
CA TYR A 318 -14.76 17.60 -5.61
C TYR A 318 -15.49 18.87 -5.18
N GLU A 319 -14.84 20.03 -5.20
CA GLU A 319 -15.51 21.31 -4.88
C GLU A 319 -16.62 21.61 -5.91
N PHE A 320 -16.38 21.33 -7.20
CA PHE A 320 -17.41 21.40 -8.22
C PHE A 320 -18.58 20.44 -7.91
N ALA A 321 -18.31 19.18 -7.54
CA ALA A 321 -19.38 18.26 -7.18
C ALA A 321 -20.19 18.75 -5.97
N LYS A 322 -19.54 19.34 -4.96
CA LYS A 322 -20.22 19.91 -3.80
C LYS A 322 -21.15 21.06 -4.16
N GLU A 323 -20.72 21.96 -5.03
CA GLU A 323 -21.52 23.13 -5.45
C GLU A 323 -22.82 22.73 -6.18
N TYR A 324 -22.82 21.61 -6.91
CA TYR A 324 -23.93 21.22 -7.79
C TYR A 324 -24.74 19.99 -7.34
N VAL A 325 -24.24 19.21 -6.38
CA VAL A 325 -24.86 17.94 -5.96
C VAL A 325 -25.20 17.92 -4.46
N MET A 326 -24.44 18.64 -3.63
CA MET A 326 -24.78 18.72 -2.21
C MET A 326 -25.91 19.74 -2.05
N ASP A 327 -27.11 19.23 -1.82
CA ASP A 327 -28.27 20.01 -1.39
C ASP A 327 -27.88 20.79 -0.13
N ASP A 328 -27.55 22.09 -0.30
CA ASP A 328 -27.69 23.01 0.81
C ASP A 328 -29.19 23.05 1.13
N GLU A 329 -29.54 22.52 2.29
CA GLU A 329 -30.84 22.73 2.92
C GLU A 329 -31.18 24.24 2.85
N GLU A 330 -32.31 24.57 2.22
CA GLU A 330 -32.90 25.90 2.05
C GLU A 330 -32.34 26.81 0.92
N GLY A 331 -33.02 26.78 -0.24
CA GLY A 331 -33.21 27.98 -1.08
C GLY A 331 -33.00 27.77 -2.57
N GLU A 332 -34.11 27.77 -3.32
CA GLU A 332 -34.27 28.12 -4.76
C GLU A 332 -35.08 27.13 -5.63
N VAL A 333 -35.78 26.14 -5.05
CA VAL A 333 -36.77 25.37 -5.85
C VAL A 333 -38.06 26.17 -6.13
N VAL A 334 -38.25 27.34 -5.50
CA VAL A 334 -39.48 28.14 -5.67
C VAL A 334 -39.41 29.10 -6.87
N GLU A 335 -38.25 29.67 -7.22
CA GLU A 335 -38.19 30.65 -8.32
C GLU A 335 -38.32 30.03 -9.73
N TYR A 336 -37.82 28.81 -9.95
CA TYR A 336 -37.88 28.19 -11.28
C TYR A 336 -39.29 27.74 -11.68
N LEU A 337 -40.14 27.41 -10.70
CA LEU A 337 -41.52 27.01 -10.94
C LEU A 337 -42.44 28.22 -11.15
N ASP A 338 -42.18 29.34 -10.47
CA ASP A 338 -42.95 30.57 -10.63
C ASP A 338 -42.67 31.22 -12.01
N GLU A 339 -41.43 31.22 -12.51
CA GLU A 339 -41.12 31.69 -13.88
C GLU A 339 -41.79 30.86 -14.98
N LEU A 340 -41.98 29.55 -14.77
CA LEU A 340 -42.66 28.68 -15.74
C LEU A 340 -44.19 28.87 -15.74
N LEU A 341 -44.78 29.19 -14.59
CA LEU A 341 -46.22 29.40 -14.45
C LEU A 341 -46.66 30.80 -14.90
N GLU A 342 -45.81 31.82 -14.76
CA GLU A 342 -46.10 33.17 -15.28
C GLU A 342 -46.10 33.23 -16.82
N VAL A 343 -45.41 32.29 -17.49
CA VAL A 343 -45.40 32.20 -18.96
C VAL A 343 -46.69 31.56 -19.50
N GLU A 344 -47.36 30.70 -18.74
CA GLU A 344 -48.62 30.06 -19.18
C GLU A 344 -49.85 30.96 -18.98
N ASP A 345 -49.88 31.83 -17.96
CA ASP A 345 -51.03 32.72 -17.69
C ASP A 345 -51.02 34.03 -18.53
N GLY A 346 -49.96 34.29 -19.29
CA GLY A 346 -49.81 35.45 -20.18
C GLY A 346 -50.35 35.26 -21.61
N THR A 347 -50.90 34.09 -21.93
CA THR A 347 -51.49 33.78 -23.25
C THR A 347 -52.93 33.30 -23.13
N GLN A 348 -53.86 34.22 -22.82
CA GLN A 348 -55.24 34.08 -23.25
C GLN A 348 -55.91 35.44 -23.54
#